data_AF-A0A428KSM0-F1
#
_entry.id   AF-A0A428KSM0-F1
#
_cell.length_a   1.000
_cell.length_b   1.000
_cell.length_c   1.000
_cell.angle_alpha   90.00
_cell.angle_beta   90.00
_cell.angle_gamma   90.00
#
_symmetry.space_group_name_H-M   'P 1'
#
loop_
_entity.id
_entity.type
_entity.pdbx_description
1 polymer ?
#
loop_
_entity_poly.entity_id
_entity_poly.type
_entity_poly.pdbx_seq_one_letter_code
_entity_poly.pdbx_strand_id
1 'polypeptide(L)'
;MLTVDLLAPLAWSLVGALNDDLQHPPIVIAYNQFLRDRIAVGLEGQVGGIATNERRTGLAAQSHFYLTDPDNFGLLDGLYAAPRLRYLRTQYMSDYASVASLVSKWAGAELLLGQQRPAAPWLVPGLVTNAAMGVGYWCKIVPDSRVARPDDDLLMRPGWQLTIRLSLGYRF
;
A
#
# COMPACT_ATOMS: atom_id res chain seq x y z
N MET A 1 -8.17 -15.12 0.97
CA MET A 1 -7.43 -14.66 -0.22
C MET A 1 -6.15 -13.97 0.22
N LEU A 2 -5.00 -14.46 -0.24
CA LEU A 2 -3.71 -13.83 -0.01
C LEU A 2 -3.36 -12.98 -1.24
N THR A 3 -2.97 -11.73 -1.04
CA THR A 3 -2.62 -10.80 -2.12
C THR A 3 -1.21 -10.27 -1.92
N VAL A 4 -0.42 -10.28 -2.99
CA VAL A 4 0.91 -9.66 -3.03
C VAL A 4 0.83 -8.45 -3.95
N ASP A 5 1.01 -7.29 -3.35
CA ASP A 5 0.96 -6.00 -4.00
C ASP A 5 2.37 -5.58 -4.39
N LEU A 6 2.66 -5.65 -5.68
CA LEU A 6 3.98 -5.27 -6.23
C LEU A 6 4.10 -3.76 -6.49
N LEU A 7 2.97 -3.03 -6.47
CA LEU A 7 2.90 -1.65 -6.95
C LEU A 7 2.09 -0.71 -6.03
N ALA A 8 1.75 -1.14 -4.82
CA ALA A 8 0.92 -0.35 -3.90
C ALA A 8 1.51 0.99 -3.41
N PRO A 9 2.84 1.22 -3.43
CA PRO A 9 3.40 2.53 -3.09
C PRO A 9 3.78 3.41 -4.30
N LEU A 10 3.25 3.12 -5.50
CA LEU A 10 3.73 3.72 -6.75
C LEU A 10 3.50 5.23 -6.93
N ALA A 11 2.58 5.86 -6.21
CA ALA A 11 2.38 7.31 -6.39
C ALA A 11 3.67 8.12 -6.09
N TRP A 12 4.54 7.60 -5.23
CA TRP A 12 5.86 8.18 -4.95
C TRP A 12 7.01 7.39 -5.58
N SER A 13 6.86 6.08 -5.77
CA SER A 13 7.93 5.22 -6.30
C SER A 13 8.02 5.18 -7.82
N LEU A 14 7.01 5.62 -8.60
CA LEU A 14 7.17 5.78 -10.07
C LEU A 14 8.18 6.87 -10.40
N VAL A 15 8.20 7.96 -9.63
CA VAL A 15 9.19 9.05 -9.81
C VAL A 15 10.59 8.57 -9.43
N GLY A 16 10.73 7.79 -8.35
CA GLY A 16 12.01 7.16 -7.99
C GLY A 16 12.45 6.06 -8.96
N ALA A 17 11.50 5.30 -9.53
CA ALA A 17 11.78 4.18 -10.44
C ALA A 17 12.29 4.67 -11.79
N LEU A 18 11.86 5.87 -12.20
CA LEU A 18 12.35 6.56 -13.39
C LEU A 18 13.71 7.23 -13.16
N ASN A 19 14.16 7.35 -11.91
CA ASN A 19 15.39 8.07 -11.52
C ASN A 19 16.52 7.14 -11.01
N ASP A 20 16.49 5.84 -11.33
CA ASP A 20 17.52 4.83 -10.96
C ASP A 20 17.80 4.67 -9.44
N ASP A 21 16.96 5.24 -8.57
CA ASP A 21 17.17 5.25 -7.10
C ASP A 21 16.38 4.15 -6.36
N LEU A 22 15.72 3.26 -7.12
CA LEU A 22 14.90 2.17 -6.59
C LEU A 22 15.67 0.85 -6.54
N GLN A 23 16.61 0.77 -5.60
CA GLN A 23 17.34 -0.48 -5.37
C GLN A 23 16.44 -1.59 -4.80
N HIS A 24 15.36 -1.23 -4.06
CA HIS A 24 14.45 -2.20 -3.45
C HIS A 24 13.00 -1.69 -3.43
N PRO A 25 12.13 -2.08 -4.38
CA PRO A 25 10.74 -1.67 -4.35
C PRO A 25 10.06 -2.15 -3.06
N PRO A 26 9.20 -1.34 -2.46
CA PRO A 26 8.49 -1.72 -1.26
C PRO A 26 7.53 -2.88 -1.57
N ILE A 27 7.66 -3.96 -0.80
CA ILE A 27 6.80 -5.12 -0.92
C ILE A 27 5.61 -4.93 0.02
N VAL A 28 4.41 -5.16 -0.50
CA VAL A 28 3.18 -5.16 0.29
C VAL A 28 2.57 -6.56 0.24
N ILE A 29 2.32 -7.12 1.41
CA ILE A 29 1.65 -8.41 1.58
C ILE A 29 0.33 -8.14 2.27
N ALA A 30 -0.75 -8.68 1.72
CA ALA A 30 -2.08 -8.48 2.25
C ALA A 30 -2.81 -9.82 2.36
N TYR A 31 -3.60 -9.94 3.43
CA TYR A 31 -4.47 -11.09 3.66
C TYR A 31 -5.90 -10.57 3.81
N ASN A 32 -6.81 -11.07 2.97
CA ASN A 32 -8.21 -10.74 2.99
C ASN A 32 -9.05 -11.99 3.26
N GLN A 33 -10.04 -11.88 4.14
CA GLN A 33 -10.99 -12.92 4.48
C GLN A 33 -12.41 -12.43 4.18
N PHE A 34 -13.16 -13.21 3.41
CA PHE A 34 -14.59 -12.97 3.19
C PHE A 34 -15.35 -13.29 4.47
N LEU A 35 -16.12 -12.32 4.95
CA LEU A 35 -17.06 -12.49 6.07
C LEU A 35 -18.46 -12.83 5.56
N ARG A 36 -18.80 -12.31 4.38
CA ARG A 36 -20.06 -12.52 3.65
C ARG A 36 -19.77 -12.44 2.15
N ASP A 37 -20.75 -12.78 1.34
CA ASP A 37 -20.64 -12.85 -0.13
C ASP A 37 -20.08 -11.56 -0.76
N ARG A 38 -20.41 -10.39 -0.17
CA ARG A 38 -19.97 -9.08 -0.68
C ARG A 38 -19.04 -8.31 0.26
N ILE A 39 -18.65 -8.90 1.38
CA ILE A 39 -17.86 -8.20 2.40
C ILE A 39 -16.63 -9.02 2.74
N ALA A 40 -15.45 -8.45 2.51
CA ALA A 40 -14.20 -8.99 3.01
C ALA A 40 -13.52 -7.99 3.93
N VAL A 41 -12.72 -8.49 4.86
CA VAL A 41 -11.84 -7.68 5.71
C VAL A 41 -10.42 -8.17 5.54
N GLY A 42 -9.45 -7.28 5.69
CA GLY A 42 -8.07 -7.67 5.52
C GLY A 42 -7.08 -6.79 6.25
N LEU A 43 -5.89 -7.37 6.40
CA LEU A 43 -4.73 -6.74 6.96
C LEU A 43 -3.62 -6.72 5.90
N GLU A 44 -2.84 -5.64 5.92
CA GLU A 44 -1.73 -5.46 5.00
C GLU A 44 -0.48 -5.06 5.77
N GLY A 45 0.64 -5.67 5.41
CA GLY A 45 1.96 -5.29 5.86
C GLY A 45 2.76 -4.72 4.68
N GLN A 46 3.48 -3.64 4.93
CA GLN A 46 4.41 -3.05 3.98
C GLN A 46 5.80 -3.04 4.59
N VAL A 47 6.80 -3.48 3.81
CA VAL A 47 8.21 -3.34 4.15
C VAL A 47 9.00 -3.02 2.88
N GLY A 48 9.93 -2.07 2.96
CA GLY A 48 10.97 -1.91 1.94
C GLY A 48 11.55 -0.51 1.84
N GLY A 49 12.47 -0.35 0.89
CA GLY A 49 13.04 0.95 0.55
C GLY A 49 12.14 1.70 -0.42
N ILE A 50 12.21 3.03 -0.42
CA ILE A 50 11.59 3.85 -1.49
C ILE A 50 12.65 4.67 -2.22
N ALA A 51 13.70 5.05 -1.50
CA ALA A 51 14.94 5.59 -2.01
C ALA A 51 16.11 4.90 -1.30
N THR A 52 17.34 5.10 -1.77
CA THR A 52 18.56 4.57 -1.14
C THR A 52 18.59 4.87 0.37
N ASN A 53 18.16 6.08 0.74
CA ASN A 53 18.16 6.61 2.11
C ASN A 53 16.82 6.56 2.84
N GLU A 54 15.82 5.89 2.27
CA GLU A 54 14.49 5.85 2.87
C GLU A 54 14.01 4.41 3.02
N ARG A 55 13.58 4.08 4.24
CA ARG A 55 12.97 2.79 4.57
C ARG A 55 11.58 3.02 5.13
N ARG A 56 10.58 2.33 4.58
CA ARG A 56 9.19 2.40 5.04
C ARG A 56 8.73 1.06 5.57
N THR A 57 8.05 1.11 6.71
CA THR A 57 7.35 -0.02 7.29
C THR A 57 5.94 0.43 7.62
N GLY A 58 4.93 -0.33 7.20
CA GLY A 58 3.54 0.06 7.40
C GLY A 58 2.66 -1.12 7.69
N LEU A 59 1.53 -0.82 8.32
CA LEU A 59 0.44 -1.75 8.54
C LEU A 59 -0.85 -1.07 8.12
N ALA A 60 -1.76 -1.81 7.51
CA ALA A 60 -3.09 -1.31 7.19
C ALA A 60 -4.15 -2.33 7.55
N ALA A 61 -5.32 -1.82 7.91
CA ALA A 61 -6.56 -2.59 8.02
C ALA A 61 -7.55 -2.02 7.00
N GLN A 62 -8.22 -2.90 6.27
CA GLN A 62 -9.19 -2.50 5.26
C GLN A 62 -10.40 -3.42 5.27
N SER A 63 -11.50 -2.88 4.79
CA SER A 63 -12.69 -3.66 4.44
C SER A 63 -12.96 -3.48 2.97
N HIS A 64 -13.50 -4.50 2.31
CA HIS A 64 -13.87 -4.50 0.90
C HIS A 64 -15.37 -4.75 0.81
N PHE A 65 -16.07 -3.85 0.15
CA PHE A 65 -17.48 -3.94 -0.17
C PHE A 65 -17.63 -4.12 -1.67
N TYR A 66 -18.00 -5.31 -2.10
CA TYR A 66 -18.18 -5.65 -3.50
C TYR A 66 -19.57 -5.17 -3.98
N LEU A 67 -19.57 -4.35 -5.02
CA LEU A 67 -20.78 -3.78 -5.63
C LEU A 67 -21.46 -4.79 -6.56
N THR A 68 -20.67 -5.67 -7.16
CA THR A 68 -21.11 -6.77 -8.03
C THR A 68 -20.93 -8.09 -7.30
N ASP A 69 -21.80 -9.07 -7.53
CA ASP A 69 -21.63 -10.40 -6.93
C ASP A 69 -20.35 -11.06 -7.48
N PRO A 70 -19.40 -11.41 -6.61
CA PRO A 70 -18.15 -12.05 -7.03
C PRO A 70 -18.33 -13.52 -7.46
N ASP A 71 -19.56 -14.03 -7.51
CA ASP A 71 -19.89 -15.45 -7.62
C ASP A 71 -20.34 -15.92 -9.01
N ASN A 72 -20.48 -15.05 -10.01
CA ASN A 72 -21.10 -15.48 -11.28
C ASN A 72 -20.35 -16.61 -12.02
N PHE A 73 -19.06 -16.89 -11.73
CA PHE A 73 -18.31 -17.99 -12.36
C PHE A 73 -17.25 -18.65 -11.47
N GLY A 74 -17.34 -18.58 -10.13
CA GLY A 74 -16.27 -19.08 -9.24
C GLY A 74 -14.97 -18.24 -9.32
N LEU A 75 -15.08 -17.05 -9.88
CA LEU A 75 -14.01 -16.17 -10.29
C LEU A 75 -14.31 -14.78 -9.72
N LEU A 76 -13.43 -14.28 -8.85
CA LEU A 76 -13.52 -12.94 -8.26
C LEU A 76 -13.35 -11.89 -9.36
N ASP A 77 -14.44 -11.60 -10.07
CA ASP A 77 -14.60 -10.41 -10.90
C ASP A 77 -15.57 -9.48 -10.19
N GLY A 78 -15.07 -8.33 -9.76
CA GLY A 78 -15.95 -7.37 -9.17
C GLY A 78 -15.35 -6.03 -8.84
N LEU A 79 -16.21 -5.02 -8.92
CA LEU A 79 -15.94 -3.68 -8.45
C LEU A 79 -16.14 -3.65 -6.95
N TYR A 80 -15.25 -2.98 -6.23
CA TYR A 80 -15.34 -2.82 -4.80
C TYR A 80 -14.99 -1.41 -4.35
N ALA A 81 -15.55 -1.04 -3.21
CA ALA A 81 -15.11 0.10 -2.41
C ALA A 81 -14.44 -0.42 -1.14
N ALA A 82 -13.30 0.16 -0.79
CA ALA A 82 -12.52 -0.27 0.35
C ALA A 82 -12.05 0.90 1.22
N PRO A 83 -12.77 1.21 2.32
CA PRO A 83 -12.22 2.08 3.34
C PRO A 83 -11.07 1.37 4.06
N ARG A 84 -10.00 2.12 4.31
CA ARG A 84 -8.73 1.61 4.82
C ARG A 84 -8.16 2.58 5.84
N LEU A 85 -7.68 2.03 6.95
CA LEU A 85 -6.86 2.73 7.93
C LEU A 85 -5.44 2.23 7.83
N ARG A 86 -4.47 3.14 7.84
CA ARG A 86 -3.08 2.81 7.64
C ARG A 86 -2.20 3.52 8.64
N TYR A 87 -1.18 2.81 9.08
CA TYR A 87 -0.07 3.33 9.85
C TYR A 87 1.21 3.15 9.05
N LEU A 88 2.07 4.15 9.07
CA LEU A 88 3.32 4.17 8.33
C LEU A 88 4.43 4.76 9.20
N ARG A 89 5.52 4.01 9.31
CA ARG A 89 6.78 4.46 9.88
C ARG A 89 7.77 4.65 8.74
N THR A 90 8.33 5.84 8.65
CA THR A 90 9.39 6.17 7.69
C THR A 90 10.66 6.46 8.44
N GLN A 91 11.73 5.77 8.07
CA GLN A 91 13.08 6.00 8.56
C GLN A 91 13.93 6.53 7.43
N TYR A 92 14.51 7.71 7.65
CA TYR A 92 15.48 8.32 6.75
C TYR A 92 16.88 8.07 7.30
N MET A 93 17.77 7.56 6.45
CA MET A 93 19.18 7.33 6.73
C MET A 93 19.98 8.43 6.04
N SER A 94 20.99 8.98 6.72
CA SER A 94 21.89 9.96 6.10
C SER A 94 23.09 9.22 5.49
N ASP A 95 23.54 9.64 4.31
CA ASP A 95 24.78 9.15 3.68
C ASP A 95 26.05 9.57 4.45
N TYR A 96 25.94 10.59 5.30
CA TYR A 96 27.05 11.04 6.14
C TYR A 96 27.04 10.31 7.48
N ALA A 97 28.14 9.59 7.75
CA ALA A 97 28.38 8.65 8.85
C ALA A 97 28.19 9.21 10.30
N SER A 98 27.82 10.48 10.46
CA SER A 98 27.66 11.16 11.75
C SER A 98 26.30 11.85 11.94
N VAL A 99 25.39 11.80 10.96
CA VAL A 99 24.09 12.48 11.04
C VAL A 99 22.98 11.45 11.27
N ALA A 100 22.23 11.64 12.34
CA ALA A 100 21.31 10.64 12.87
C ALA A 100 20.14 10.32 11.93
N SER A 101 19.56 9.14 12.13
CA SER A 101 18.38 8.72 11.39
C SER A 101 17.13 9.48 11.87
N LEU A 102 16.43 10.15 10.95
CA LEU A 102 15.12 10.72 11.22
C LEU A 102 14.07 9.61 11.18
N VAL A 103 13.22 9.54 12.21
CA VAL A 103 12.07 8.62 12.23
C VAL A 103 10.79 9.45 12.30
N SER A 104 9.91 9.25 11.33
CA SER A 104 8.57 9.84 11.30
C SER A 104 7.49 8.76 11.33
N LYS A 105 6.35 9.09 11.94
CA LYS A 105 5.21 8.18 12.12
C LYS A 105 3.93 8.86 11.65
N TRP A 106 3.19 8.16 10.80
CA TRP A 106 2.04 8.67 10.09
C TRP A 106 0.85 7.72 10.23
N ALA A 107 -0.35 8.28 10.30
CA ALA A 107 -1.60 7.57 10.13
C ALA A 107 -2.35 8.16 8.94
N GLY A 108 -3.11 7.31 8.26
CA GLY A 108 -3.98 7.72 7.18
C GLY A 108 -5.30 6.99 7.22
N ALA A 109 -6.35 7.68 6.79
CA ALA A 109 -7.63 7.10 6.44
C ALA A 109 -7.85 7.30 4.94
N GLU A 110 -8.06 6.21 4.24
CA GLU A 110 -8.15 6.16 2.78
C GLU A 110 -9.47 5.51 2.36
N LEU A 111 -9.98 5.91 1.21
CA LEU A 111 -11.05 5.23 0.50
C LEU A 111 -10.53 4.83 -0.87
N LEU A 112 -10.53 3.53 -1.14
CA LEU A 112 -10.12 2.95 -2.41
C LEU A 112 -11.36 2.50 -3.20
N LEU A 113 -11.31 2.66 -4.50
CA LEU A 113 -12.20 2.01 -5.46
C LEU A 113 -11.34 1.12 -6.34
N GLY A 114 -11.73 -0.13 -6.49
CA GLY A 114 -10.95 -1.07 -7.26
C GLY A 114 -11.77 -2.10 -8.01
N GLN A 115 -11.08 -2.82 -8.87
CA GLN A 115 -11.60 -3.96 -9.60
C GLN A 115 -10.67 -5.14 -9.40
N GLN A 116 -11.24 -6.27 -9.00
CA GLN A 116 -10.58 -7.57 -9.05
C GLN A 116 -11.02 -8.31 -10.30
N ARG A 117 -10.10 -9.03 -10.94
CA ARG A 117 -10.37 -9.90 -12.08
C ARG A 117 -9.53 -11.17 -11.99
N PRO A 118 -10.00 -12.30 -12.51
CA PRO A 118 -9.14 -13.46 -12.73
C PRO A 118 -8.04 -13.13 -13.73
N ALA A 119 -6.80 -13.51 -13.42
CA ALA A 119 -5.66 -13.22 -14.28
C ALA A 119 -5.51 -14.24 -15.41
N ALA A 120 -5.61 -15.53 -15.06
CA ALA A 120 -5.46 -16.64 -16.00
C ALA A 120 -6.10 -17.91 -15.43
N PRO A 121 -7.45 -17.97 -15.37
CA PRO A 121 -8.16 -19.05 -14.67
C PRO A 121 -7.89 -20.45 -15.25
N TRP A 122 -7.47 -20.54 -16.52
CA TRP A 122 -7.11 -21.79 -17.18
C TRP A 122 -5.67 -22.26 -16.92
N LEU A 123 -4.76 -21.36 -16.50
CA LEU A 123 -3.36 -21.70 -16.21
C LEU A 123 -3.13 -21.90 -14.71
N VAL A 124 -3.64 -20.97 -13.91
CA VAL A 124 -3.46 -20.97 -12.45
C VAL A 124 -4.81 -20.70 -11.79
N PRO A 125 -5.55 -21.75 -11.43
CA PRO A 125 -6.80 -21.61 -10.68
C PRO A 125 -6.55 -20.80 -9.40
N GLY A 126 -7.42 -19.82 -9.14
CA GLY A 126 -7.31 -18.95 -7.98
C GLY A 126 -6.42 -17.71 -8.15
N LEU A 127 -5.73 -17.54 -9.28
CA LEU A 127 -4.93 -16.32 -9.54
C LEU A 127 -5.83 -15.13 -9.93
N VAL A 128 -5.68 -14.03 -9.22
CA VAL A 128 -6.51 -12.81 -9.36
C VAL A 128 -5.60 -11.61 -9.53
N THR A 129 -5.90 -10.72 -10.46
CA THR A 129 -5.33 -9.37 -10.55
C THR A 129 -6.27 -8.37 -9.89
N ASN A 130 -5.69 -7.32 -9.33
CA ASN A 130 -6.44 -6.25 -8.68
C ASN A 130 -5.85 -4.91 -9.09
N ALA A 131 -6.73 -4.00 -9.50
CA ALA A 131 -6.38 -2.62 -9.78
C ALA A 131 -7.26 -1.71 -8.92
N ALA A 132 -6.65 -0.78 -8.19
CA ALA A 132 -7.39 0.15 -7.34
C ALA A 132 -6.78 1.54 -7.38
N MET A 133 -7.65 2.53 -7.20
CA MET A 133 -7.26 3.92 -7.01
C MET A 133 -8.10 4.53 -5.90
N GLY A 134 -7.60 5.57 -5.26
CA GLY A 134 -8.35 6.23 -4.21
C GLY A 134 -7.67 7.45 -3.65
N VAL A 135 -8.30 8.00 -2.64
CA VAL A 135 -7.82 9.19 -1.94
C VAL A 135 -7.85 8.93 -0.46
N GLY A 136 -6.93 9.55 0.27
CA GLY A 136 -6.95 9.49 1.71
C GLY A 136 -6.27 10.68 2.33
N TYR A 137 -6.64 10.93 3.57
CA TYR A 137 -6.04 11.97 4.38
C TYR A 137 -5.00 11.36 5.30
N TRP A 138 -3.81 11.96 5.31
CA TRP A 138 -2.68 11.53 6.12
C TRP A 138 -2.31 12.60 7.14
N CYS A 139 -2.03 12.16 8.37
CA CYS A 139 -1.58 13.01 9.44
C CYS A 139 -0.35 12.40 10.14
N LYS A 140 0.47 13.29 10.69
CA LYS A 140 1.63 12.91 11.49
C LYS A 140 1.16 12.66 12.93
N ILE A 141 1.48 11.48 13.47
CA ILE A 141 0.99 11.08 14.80
C ILE A 141 1.99 11.48 15.89
N VAL A 142 3.29 11.44 15.58
CA VAL A 142 4.36 11.73 16.54
C VAL A 142 5.30 12.78 15.94
N PRO A 143 5.69 13.81 16.71
CA PRO A 143 6.75 14.72 16.30
C PRO A 143 8.01 13.93 15.93
N ASP A 144 8.79 14.42 14.97
CA ASP A 144 10.02 13.70 14.61
C ASP A 144 10.94 13.63 15.83
N SER A 145 11.36 12.43 16.17
CA SER A 145 12.48 12.25 17.09
C SER A 145 13.75 12.68 16.35
N ARG A 146 14.19 13.92 16.57
CA ARG A 146 15.41 14.48 15.95
C ARG A 146 16.67 14.05 16.71
N VAL A 147 17.70 13.73 15.94
CA VAL A 147 19.00 14.40 16.06
C VAL A 147 19.34 14.93 14.66
N ALA A 148 19.59 16.23 14.54
CA ALA A 148 19.78 17.01 13.30
C ALA A 148 18.54 17.23 12.40
N ARG A 149 18.55 18.40 11.73
CA ARG A 149 17.44 19.03 11.00
C ARG A 149 17.53 18.59 9.53
N PRO A 150 16.59 17.76 9.01
CA PRO A 150 16.51 17.50 7.58
C PRO A 150 15.94 18.74 6.88
N ASP A 151 16.26 18.92 5.59
CA ASP A 151 15.54 19.85 4.72
C ASP A 151 14.05 19.48 4.71
N ASP A 152 13.19 20.47 4.98
CA ASP A 152 11.73 20.31 5.16
C ASP A 152 11.03 19.81 3.87
N ASP A 153 11.72 19.79 2.72
CA ASP A 153 11.18 19.40 1.42
C ASP A 153 11.18 17.89 1.15
N LEU A 154 11.92 17.09 1.93
CA LEU A 154 11.95 15.61 1.78
C LEU A 154 10.91 14.88 2.63
N LEU A 155 10.12 15.63 3.41
CA LEU A 155 9.17 15.06 4.36
C LEU A 155 7.78 14.95 3.74
N MET A 156 7.14 13.79 3.93
CA MET A 156 5.72 13.63 3.71
C MET A 156 4.98 14.76 4.43
N ARG A 157 4.03 15.43 3.75
CA ARG A 157 3.23 16.50 4.35
C ARG A 157 1.86 15.96 4.76
N PRO A 158 1.30 16.40 5.90
CA PRO A 158 -0.08 16.11 6.24
C PRO A 158 -1.00 16.63 5.15
N GLY A 159 -2.02 15.85 4.78
CA GLY A 159 -2.95 16.26 3.74
C GLY A 159 -3.56 15.12 2.95
N TRP A 160 -4.31 15.49 1.92
CA TRP A 160 -4.93 14.58 0.98
C TRP A 160 -3.89 14.03 0.01
N GLN A 161 -3.88 12.70 -0.15
CA GLN A 161 -2.99 12.00 -1.05
C GLN A 161 -3.77 11.02 -1.91
N LEU A 162 -3.37 10.93 -3.17
CA LEU A 162 -3.89 9.96 -4.11
C LEU A 162 -3.10 8.65 -3.98
N THR A 163 -3.80 7.53 -4.02
CA THR A 163 -3.24 6.19 -3.93
C THR A 163 -3.64 5.40 -5.18
N ILE A 164 -2.66 4.72 -5.79
CA ILE A 164 -2.87 3.81 -6.92
C ILE A 164 -2.23 2.48 -6.54
N ARG A 165 -2.92 1.37 -6.85
CA ARG A 165 -2.48 0.02 -6.52
C ARG A 165 -2.73 -0.90 -7.71
N LEU A 166 -1.74 -1.73 -7.98
CA LEU A 166 -1.84 -2.87 -8.86
C LEU A 166 -1.28 -4.07 -8.11
N SER A 167 -2.01 -5.17 -8.11
CA SER A 167 -1.61 -6.35 -7.37
C SER A 167 -2.03 -7.67 -7.96
N LEU A 168 -1.33 -8.70 -7.50
CA LEU A 168 -1.55 -10.08 -7.88
C LEU A 168 -1.87 -10.87 -6.62
N GLY A 169 -2.97 -11.58 -6.62
CA GLY A 169 -3.45 -12.36 -5.50
C GLY A 169 -3.73 -13.80 -5.87
N TYR A 170 -3.78 -14.62 -4.83
CA TYR A 170 -4.14 -16.02 -4.88
C TYR A 170 -5.29 -16.31 -3.92
N ARG A 171 -6.34 -16.92 -4.45
CA ARG A 171 -7.49 -17.43 -3.70
C ARG A 171 -7.24 -18.91 -3.38
N PHE A 172 -7.12 -19.19 -2.10
CA PHE A 172 -7.19 -20.54 -1.53
C PHE A 172 -8.65 -20.93 -1.30
#